data_AF-W2ENG2-F1
#
_entry.id   AF-W2ENG2-F1
#
_cell.length_a   1.000
_cell.length_b   1.000
_cell.length_c   1.000
_cell.angle_alpha   90.00
_cell.angle_beta   90.00
_cell.angle_gamma   90.00
#
_symmetry.space_group_name_H-M   'P 1'
#
loop_
_entity.id
_entity.type
_entity.pdbx_description
1 polymer ?
#
loop_
_entity_poly.entity_id
_entity_poly.type
_entity_poly.pdbx_seq_one_letter_code
_entity_poly.pdbx_strand_id
1 'polypeptide(L)'
;MADMAREARRELGASEKPDMQWRLVGGLLGLVVGFASRKVLAFAWEKATGRKPPASADSPDIGLGEAIAYAVVMGLGMEVTRIVATRAAAKKWRSWKDAARDLTP
;
A
#
# COMPACT_ATOMS: atom_id res chain seq x y z
N MET A 1 -27.53 -30.82 -17.85
CA MET A 1 -27.22 -30.57 -16.43
C MET A 1 -25.84 -31.12 -16.02
N ALA A 2 -25.53 -32.39 -16.28
CA ALA A 2 -24.20 -32.95 -15.98
C ALA A 2 -23.05 -32.32 -16.78
N ASP A 3 -23.29 -31.91 -18.03
CA ASP A 3 -22.29 -31.23 -18.86
C ASP A 3 -21.98 -29.81 -18.40
N MET A 4 -23.01 -29.04 -18.02
CA MET A 4 -22.82 -27.70 -17.45
C MET A 4 -21.98 -27.70 -16.16
N ALA A 5 -22.14 -28.72 -15.31
CA ALA A 5 -21.35 -28.86 -14.10
C ALA A 5 -19.86 -29.21 -14.41
N ARG A 6 -19.59 -29.87 -15.55
CA ARG A 6 -18.24 -30.17 -16.02
C ARG A 6 -17.56 -28.95 -16.63
N GLU A 7 -18.30 -28.13 -17.38
CA GLU A 7 -17.79 -26.88 -17.97
C GLU A 7 -17.51 -25.82 -16.91
N ALA A 8 -18.44 -25.61 -15.96
CA ALA A 8 -18.22 -24.68 -14.85
C ALA A 8 -17.00 -25.07 -13.98
N ARG A 9 -16.74 -26.37 -13.78
CA ARG A 9 -15.52 -26.84 -13.11
C ARG A 9 -14.24 -26.62 -13.91
N ARG A 10 -14.32 -26.60 -15.25
CA ARG A 10 -13.17 -26.30 -16.12
C ARG A 10 -12.85 -24.80 -16.10
N GLU A 11 -13.86 -23.93 -16.11
CA GLU A 11 -13.67 -22.48 -16.03
C GLU A 11 -13.13 -22.03 -14.67
N LEU A 12 -13.58 -22.67 -13.56
CA LEU A 12 -13.05 -22.41 -12.22
C LEU A 12 -11.62 -22.97 -12.01
N GLY A 13 -11.15 -23.86 -12.89
CA GLY A 13 -9.85 -24.53 -12.79
C GLY A 13 -8.70 -23.84 -13.52
N ALA A 14 -8.99 -22.88 -14.41
CA ALA A 14 -7.98 -22.13 -15.14
C ALA A 14 -7.64 -20.82 -14.40
N SER A 15 -7.02 -20.93 -13.23
CA SER A 15 -6.25 -19.79 -12.69
C SER A 15 -4.98 -19.64 -13.54
N GLU A 16 -5.00 -18.71 -14.49
CA GLU A 16 -3.76 -18.21 -15.09
C GLU A 16 -2.89 -17.66 -13.95
N LYS A 17 -1.83 -18.39 -13.62
CA LYS A 17 -0.82 -17.91 -12.66
C LYS A 17 -0.20 -16.66 -13.29
N PRO A 18 -0.15 -15.51 -12.60
CA PRO A 18 0.47 -14.31 -13.15
C PRO A 18 1.87 -14.66 -13.63
N ASP A 19 2.20 -14.22 -14.85
CA ASP A 19 3.44 -14.58 -15.53
C ASP A 19 4.63 -14.37 -14.60
N MET A 20 5.60 -15.28 -14.66
CA MET A 20 6.81 -15.20 -13.83
C MET A 20 7.48 -13.82 -13.92
N GLN A 21 7.39 -13.17 -15.08
CA GLN A 21 7.85 -11.80 -15.33
C GLN A 21 7.18 -10.79 -14.40
N TRP A 22 5.86 -10.83 -14.26
CA TRP A 22 5.12 -9.96 -13.35
C TRP A 22 5.47 -10.20 -11.89
N ARG A 23 5.76 -11.44 -11.52
CA ARG A 23 6.19 -11.79 -10.16
C ARG A 23 7.55 -11.20 -9.83
N LEU A 24 8.50 -11.25 -10.76
CA LEU A 24 9.83 -10.66 -10.59
C LEU A 24 9.74 -9.13 -10.49
N VAL A 25 8.94 -8.50 -11.35
CA VAL A 25 8.69 -7.06 -11.31
C VAL A 25 8.06 -6.66 -9.97
N GLY A 26 7.00 -7.35 -9.55
CA GLY A 26 6.35 -7.11 -8.27
C GLY A 26 7.29 -7.29 -7.07
N GLY A 27 8.14 -8.32 -7.11
CA GLY A 27 9.16 -8.56 -6.08
C GLY A 27 10.18 -7.42 -5.98
N LEU A 28 10.75 -6.99 -7.12
CA LEU A 28 11.71 -5.87 -7.16
C LEU A 28 11.08 -4.56 -6.69
N LEU A 29 9.87 -4.25 -7.18
CA LEU A 29 9.11 -3.09 -6.71
C LEU A 29 8.88 -3.15 -5.20
N GLY A 30 8.49 -4.30 -4.67
CA GLY A 30 8.29 -4.50 -3.24
C GLY A 30 9.55 -4.19 -2.42
N LEU A 31 10.73 -4.63 -2.89
CA LEU A 31 12.01 -4.32 -2.23
C LEU A 31 12.32 -2.83 -2.23
N VAL A 32 12.15 -2.17 -3.38
CA VAL A 32 12.40 -0.72 -3.52
C VAL A 32 11.44 0.06 -2.63
N VAL A 33 10.15 -0.26 -2.65
CA VAL A 33 9.12 0.37 -1.83
C VAL A 33 9.39 0.14 -0.34
N GLY A 34 9.77 -1.08 0.05
CA GLY A 34 10.11 -1.40 1.43
C GLY A 34 11.31 -0.59 1.95
N PHE A 35 12.38 -0.52 1.15
CA PHE A 35 13.57 0.27 1.49
C PHE A 35 13.25 1.77 1.58
N ALA A 36 12.53 2.31 0.59
CA ALA A 36 12.13 3.72 0.56
C ALA A 36 11.22 4.06 1.75
N SER A 37 10.25 3.21 2.06
CA SER A 37 9.34 3.37 3.20
C SER A 37 10.10 3.54 4.51
N ARG A 38 11.13 2.71 4.76
CA ARG A 38 11.95 2.80 5.97
C ARG A 38 12.66 4.15 6.11
N LYS A 39 13.17 4.69 4.99
CA LYS A 39 13.83 6.01 4.98
C LYS A 39 12.84 7.15 5.19
N VAL A 40 11.69 7.10 4.53
CA VAL A 40 10.62 8.11 4.66
C VAL A 40 10.09 8.14 6.09
N LEU A 41 9.80 6.98 6.68
CA LEU A 41 9.33 6.89 8.07
C LEU A 41 10.38 7.40 9.05
N ALA A 42 11.65 7.03 8.85
CA ALA A 42 12.74 7.51 9.70
C ALA A 42 12.87 9.04 9.66
N PHE A 43 12.82 9.62 8.45
CA PHE A 43 12.88 11.06 8.26
C PHE A 43 11.67 11.77 8.87
N ALA A 44 10.46 11.25 8.65
CA ALA A 44 9.25 11.81 9.22
C ALA A 44 9.29 11.81 10.75
N TRP A 45 9.78 10.71 11.36
CA TRP A 45 9.93 10.60 12.81
C TRP A 45 10.95 11.59 13.36
N GLU A 46 12.14 11.65 12.76
CA GLU A 46 13.18 12.58 13.17
C GLU A 46 12.71 14.04 13.04
N LYS A 47 11.94 14.35 11.99
CA LYS A 47 11.38 15.68 11.79
C LYS A 47 10.30 16.03 12.80
N ALA A 48 9.43 15.08 13.15
CA ALA A 48 8.32 15.31 14.08
C ALA A 48 8.77 15.30 15.55
N THR A 49 9.73 14.44 15.91
CA THR A 49 10.13 14.20 17.32
C THR A 49 11.52 14.73 17.67
N GLY A 50 12.36 15.06 16.68
CA GLY A 50 13.75 15.47 16.87
C GLY A 50 14.70 14.35 17.29
N ARG A 51 14.25 13.09 17.30
CA ARG A 51 15.04 11.93 17.76
C ARG A 51 15.17 10.88 16.67
N LYS A 52 16.22 10.05 16.74
CA LYS A 52 16.35 8.89 15.86
C LYS A 52 15.20 7.90 16.11
N PRO A 53 14.58 7.35 15.06
CA PRO A 53 13.47 6.41 15.19
C PRO A 53 13.88 5.18 16.00
N PRO A 54 13.09 4.76 17.01
CA PRO A 54 13.36 3.56 17.80
C PRO A 54 13.32 2.33 16.89
N ALA A 55 14.26 1.41 17.08
CA ALA A 55 14.40 0.22 16.23
C ALA A 55 13.25 -0.78 16.39
N SER A 56 12.45 -0.66 17.44
CA SER A 56 11.31 -1.52 17.75
C SER A 56 10.19 -0.71 18.41
N ALA A 57 8.98 -0.80 17.84
CA ALA A 57 7.77 -0.20 18.39
C ALA A 57 7.19 -1.02 19.57
N ASP A 58 7.72 -2.21 19.82
CA ASP A 58 7.23 -3.17 20.82
C ASP A 58 8.15 -3.28 22.06
N SER A 59 9.00 -2.29 22.33
CA SER A 59 9.85 -2.33 23.54
C SER A 59 8.94 -2.36 24.78
N PRO A 60 9.12 -3.27 25.75
CA PRO A 60 8.30 -3.32 26.96
C PRO A 60 8.37 -2.05 27.83
N ASP A 61 9.26 -1.12 27.49
CA ASP A 61 9.57 0.09 28.25
C ASP A 61 8.58 1.25 28.02
N ILE A 62 7.63 1.10 27.07
CA ILE A 62 6.60 2.12 26.80
C ILE A 62 5.45 1.98 27.79
N GLY A 63 5.19 3.04 28.58
CA GLY A 63 4.06 3.07 29.52
C GLY A 63 2.70 3.06 28.82
N LEU A 64 1.65 2.60 29.51
CA LEU A 64 0.29 2.46 28.95
C LEU A 64 -0.25 3.75 28.30
N GLY A 65 -0.02 4.90 28.93
CA GLY A 65 -0.45 6.20 28.37
C GLY A 65 0.28 6.56 27.07
N GLU A 66 1.57 6.23 26.99
CA GLU A 66 2.39 6.46 25.80
C GLU A 66 2.01 5.51 24.67
N ALA A 67 1.70 4.24 24.99
CA ALA A 67 1.18 3.27 24.05
C ALA A 67 -0.17 3.70 23.46
N ILE A 68 -1.10 4.20 24.28
CA ILE A 68 -2.39 4.73 23.81
C ILE A 68 -2.19 5.95 22.91
N ALA A 69 -1.32 6.89 23.30
CA ALA A 69 -1.02 8.07 22.49
C ALA A 69 -0.46 7.67 21.13
N TYR A 70 0.48 6.71 21.09
CA TYR A 70 1.02 6.18 19.84
C TYR A 70 -0.06 5.52 18.98
N ALA A 71 -0.92 4.70 19.58
CA ALA A 71 -2.02 4.04 18.86
C ALA A 71 -2.99 5.04 18.24
N VAL A 72 -3.34 6.13 18.95
CA VAL A 72 -4.19 7.19 18.41
C VAL A 72 -3.50 7.91 17.24
N VAL A 73 -2.23 8.27 17.39
CA VAL A 73 -1.45 8.93 16.34
C VAL A 73 -1.36 8.05 15.10
N MET A 74 -1.07 6.76 15.27
CA MET A 74 -0.99 5.82 14.15
C MET A 74 -2.36 5.54 13.53
N GLY A 75 -3.41 5.38 14.34
CA GLY A 75 -4.77 5.17 13.87
C GLY A 75 -5.27 6.33 13.01
N LEU A 76 -5.17 7.56 13.53
CA LEU A 76 -5.55 8.77 12.80
C LEU A 76 -4.64 9.03 11.60
N GLY A 77 -3.32 8.85 11.77
CA GLY A 77 -2.34 9.05 10.72
C GLY A 77 -2.58 8.13 9.52
N MET A 78 -2.90 6.86 9.75
CA MET A 78 -3.21 5.90 8.68
C MET A 78 -4.50 6.27 7.93
N GLU A 79 -5.54 6.70 8.63
CA GLU A 79 -6.80 7.08 7.97
C GLU A 79 -6.64 8.36 7.13
N VAL A 80 -5.94 9.36 7.66
CA VAL A 80 -5.59 10.57 6.89
C VAL A 80 -4.76 10.21 5.65
N THR A 81 -3.77 9.33 5.82
CA THR A 81 -2.93 8.85 4.71
C THR A 81 -3.79 8.19 3.62
N ARG A 82 -4.74 7.33 3.99
CA ARG A 82 -5.66 6.68 3.05
C ARG A 82 -6.49 7.70 2.26
N ILE A 83 -7.05 8.70 2.95
CA ILE A 83 -7.86 9.75 2.31
C ILE A 83 -7.01 10.53 1.31
N VAL A 84 -5.82 10.98 1.71
CA VAL A 84 -4.90 11.73 0.85
C VAL A 84 -4.47 10.88 -0.35
N ALA A 85 -4.08 9.64 -0.14
CA ALA A 85 -3.68 8.72 -1.20
C ALA A 85 -4.82 8.50 -2.20
N THR A 86 -6.05 8.25 -1.73
CA THR A 86 -7.23 8.07 -2.59
C THR A 86 -7.51 9.32 -3.41
N ARG A 87 -7.45 10.50 -2.80
CA ARG A 87 -7.65 11.78 -3.50
C ARG A 87 -6.57 12.04 -4.54
N ALA A 88 -5.32 11.77 -4.21
CA ALA A 88 -4.19 11.93 -5.13
C ALA A 88 -4.32 10.98 -6.33
N ALA A 89 -4.64 9.71 -6.08
CA ALA A 89 -4.88 8.72 -7.13
C ALA A 89 -6.05 9.14 -8.04
N ALA A 90 -7.18 9.55 -7.48
CA ALA A 90 -8.33 10.01 -8.25
C ALA A 90 -8.00 11.26 -9.09
N LYS A 91 -7.26 12.23 -8.55
CA LYS A 91 -6.80 13.42 -9.29
C LYS A 91 -5.90 13.03 -10.45
N LYS A 92 -4.94 12.12 -10.22
CA LYS A 92 -3.99 11.71 -11.25
C LYS A 92 -4.66 10.91 -12.36
N TRP A 93 -5.57 10.01 -12.00
CA TRP A 93 -6.40 9.26 -12.95
C TRP A 93 -7.22 10.17 -13.85
N ARG A 94 -7.90 11.17 -13.28
CA ARG A 94 -8.65 12.17 -14.08
C ARG A 94 -7.74 12.90 -15.07
N SER A 95 -6.60 13.40 -14.61
CA SER A 95 -5.61 14.06 -15.47
C SER A 95 -5.15 13.19 -16.66
N TRP A 96 -4.96 11.88 -16.46
CA TRP A 96 -4.64 10.98 -17.57
C TRP A 96 -5.82 10.74 -18.51
N LYS A 97 -7.03 10.61 -17.96
CA LYS A 97 -8.25 10.45 -18.76
C LYS A 97 -8.51 11.68 -19.63
N ASP A 98 -8.30 12.87 -19.08
CA ASP A 98 -8.45 14.14 -19.80
C ASP A 98 -7.40 14.24 -20.91
N ALA A 99 -6.13 13.95 -20.60
CA ALA A 99 -5.06 13.90 -21.61
C ALA A 99 -5.32 12.86 -22.71
N ALA A 100 -5.94 11.72 -22.40
CA ALA A 100 -6.31 10.72 -23.39
C ALA A 100 -7.50 11.16 -24.27
N ARG A 101 -8.47 11.90 -23.70
CA ARG A 101 -9.56 12.51 -24.46
C ARG A 101 -9.05 13.53 -25.47
N ASP A 102 -8.09 14.36 -25.07
CA ASP A 102 -7.50 15.39 -25.95
C ASP A 102 -6.76 14.79 -27.16
N LEU A 103 -6.36 13.52 -27.07
CA LEU A 103 -5.69 12.78 -28.15
C LEU A 103 -6.67 12.03 -29.08
N THR A 104 -7.97 12.03 -28.76
CA THR A 104 -9.01 11.37 -29.58
C THR A 104 -10.11 12.39 -29.92
N PRO A 105 -10.00 13.10 -31.08
CA PRO A 105 -10.96 14.13 -31.49
C PRO A 105 -12.32 13.56 -31.89
#